data_AF-A0A484NTH2-F1
#
_entry.id   AF-A0A484NTH2-F1
#
_cell.length_a   1.000
_cell.length_b   1.000
_cell.length_c   1.000
_cell.angle_alpha   90.00
_cell.angle_beta   90.00
_cell.angle_gamma   90.00
#
_symmetry.space_group_name_H-M   'P 1'
#
loop_
_entity.id
_entity.type
_entity.pdbx_description
1 polymer ?
#
loop_
_entity_poly.entity_id
_entity_poly.type
_entity_poly.pdbx_seq_one_letter_code
_entity_poly.pdbx_strand_id
1 'polypeptide(L)'
;MLVSSSSLEVGVVPDNSATTDVSNVPFNRAPGPADAAPNPLSGVDREARVLRYREKRKNRKFEKTIRYASRKAYAETRPRIKGRFAKRSEIEVVPDASSYGIVPSY
;
A
#
# COMPACT_ATOMS: atom_id res chain seq x y z
N MET A 1 41.46 36.84 -11.27
CA MET A 1 40.38 37.59 -10.59
C MET A 1 40.15 36.94 -9.23
N LEU A 2 40.47 37.65 -8.15
CA LEU A 2 40.18 37.21 -6.77
C LEU A 2 38.73 37.56 -6.46
N VAL A 3 37.88 36.56 -6.24
CA VAL A 3 36.52 36.76 -5.70
C VAL A 3 36.59 36.47 -4.21
N SER A 4 36.57 37.54 -3.41
CA SER A 4 36.31 37.48 -1.97
C SER A 4 34.82 37.20 -1.77
N SER A 5 34.48 36.05 -1.19
CA SER A 5 33.12 35.77 -0.70
C SER A 5 33.02 36.28 0.73
N SER A 6 32.27 37.36 0.94
CA SER A 6 32.07 37.99 2.25
C SER A 6 31.26 37.10 3.19
N SER A 7 31.79 36.94 4.40
CA SER A 7 31.12 36.44 5.61
C SER A 7 29.84 37.24 5.89
N LEU A 8 28.71 36.55 6.09
CA LEU A 8 27.52 37.12 6.70
C LEU A 8 27.03 36.17 7.80
N GLU A 9 27.33 36.59 9.02
CA GLU A 9 26.46 36.67 10.19
C GLU A 9 25.56 35.47 10.54
N VAL A 10 25.86 34.94 11.72
CA VAL A 10 25.14 33.95 12.52
C VAL A 10 23.74 34.47 12.88
N GLY A 11 22.70 33.80 12.37
CA GLY A 11 21.36 33.91 12.94
C GLY A 11 21.14 32.83 13.99
N VAL A 12 21.31 33.14 15.28
CA VAL A 12 20.84 32.29 16.37
C VAL A 12 19.32 32.42 16.43
N VAL A 13 18.61 31.34 16.09
CA VAL A 13 17.17 31.22 16.35
C VAL A 13 17.00 30.95 17.85
N PRO A 14 16.18 31.71 18.59
CA PRO A 14 15.83 31.36 19.96
C PRO A 14 14.97 30.08 19.96
N ASP A 15 15.42 29.05 20.68
CA ASP A 15 14.61 27.88 20.97
C ASP A 15 13.44 28.30 21.87
N ASN A 16 12.23 28.38 21.31
CA ASN A 16 11.01 28.54 22.09
C ASN A 16 10.64 27.22 22.76
N SER A 17 11.32 26.89 23.85
CA SER A 17 10.89 25.88 24.82
C SER A 17 9.79 26.44 25.71
N ALA A 18 8.58 26.56 25.15
CA ALA A 18 7.36 26.82 25.92
C ALA A 18 6.51 25.54 25.93
N THR A 19 6.73 24.73 26.95
CA THR A 19 5.90 23.58 27.31
C THR A 19 4.48 24.04 27.60
N THR A 20 3.56 23.87 26.65
CA THR A 20 2.13 23.78 27.00
C THR A 20 1.82 22.33 27.30
N ASP A 21 1.88 22.01 28.59
CA ASP A 21 1.25 20.85 29.20
C ASP A 21 -0.26 20.93 28.93
N VAL A 22 -0.73 20.11 28.00
CA VAL A 22 -2.16 19.91 27.76
C VAL A 22 -2.46 18.45 28.05
N SER A 23 -2.52 18.15 29.35
CA SER A 23 -3.47 17.20 29.96
C SER A 23 -3.85 15.99 29.10
N ASN A 24 -2.97 14.99 29.04
CA ASN A 24 -3.35 13.67 28.58
C ASN A 24 -3.88 12.88 29.79
N VAL A 25 -5.20 12.87 29.95
CA VAL A 25 -5.90 12.20 31.05
C VAL A 25 -5.54 10.71 31.07
N PRO A 26 -5.09 10.13 32.21
CA PRO A 26 -4.68 8.74 32.26
C PRO A 26 -5.92 7.86 32.47
N PHE A 27 -6.52 7.36 31.39
CA PHE A 27 -7.41 6.21 31.50
C PHE A 27 -6.56 4.93 31.61
N ASN A 28 -6.37 4.51 32.86
CA ASN A 28 -6.00 3.16 33.31
C ASN A 28 -4.88 2.45 32.53
N ARG A 29 -3.64 2.59 33.02
CA ARG A 29 -2.59 1.60 32.75
C ARG A 29 -2.08 1.02 34.07
N ALA A 30 -2.58 -0.15 34.42
CA ALA A 30 -1.97 -1.00 35.43
C ALA A 30 -0.49 -1.29 35.05
N PRO A 31 0.43 -1.41 36.02
CA PRO A 31 1.82 -1.71 35.74
C PRO A 31 1.95 -3.20 35.37
N GLY A 32 1.87 -3.51 34.09
CA GLY A 32 2.38 -4.77 33.54
C GLY A 32 3.88 -4.64 33.26
N PRO A 33 4.66 -5.73 33.29
CA PRO A 33 6.11 -5.68 33.16
C PRO A 33 6.48 -5.01 31.83
N ALA A 34 7.30 -3.98 31.92
CA ALA A 34 7.65 -3.07 30.83
C ALA A 34 8.67 -3.67 29.85
N ASP A 35 8.59 -4.97 29.57
CA ASP A 35 9.47 -5.65 28.63
C ASP A 35 8.62 -6.30 27.53
N ALA A 36 8.96 -5.99 26.27
CA ALA A 36 8.53 -6.65 25.02
C ALA A 36 7.58 -5.90 24.07
N ALA A 37 7.30 -4.61 24.26
CA ALA A 37 6.87 -3.77 23.14
C ALA A 37 8.11 -3.09 22.55
N PRO A 38 8.58 -3.43 21.33
CA PRO A 38 9.72 -2.76 20.73
C PRO A 38 9.38 -1.28 20.63
N ASN A 39 10.10 -0.46 21.40
CA ASN A 39 9.90 0.98 21.41
C ASN A 39 10.30 1.47 20.01
N PRO A 40 9.35 1.91 19.16
CA PRO A 40 9.62 2.24 17.75
C PRO A 40 10.59 3.42 17.58
N LEU A 41 11.02 4.02 18.69
CA LEU A 41 11.93 5.15 18.82
C LEU A 41 13.38 4.73 19.17
N SER A 42 13.65 3.45 19.48
CA SER A 42 15.01 2.96 19.69
C SER A 42 15.82 2.95 18.38
N GLY A 43 17.03 3.48 18.41
CA GLY A 43 17.94 3.55 17.25
C GLY A 43 18.29 2.18 16.68
N VAL A 44 18.49 1.18 17.55
CA VAL A 44 18.79 -0.21 17.15
C VAL A 44 17.60 -0.85 16.41
N ASP A 45 16.38 -0.60 16.88
CA ASP A 45 15.15 -1.07 16.22
C ASP A 45 14.91 -0.39 14.86
N ARG A 46 15.41 0.84 14.69
CA ARG A 46 15.37 1.55 13.40
C ARG A 46 16.34 0.92 12.40
N GLU A 47 17.58 0.66 12.80
CA GLU A 47 18.61 0.06 11.95
C GLU A 47 18.16 -1.31 11.41
N ALA A 48 17.65 -2.18 12.30
CA ALA A 48 17.12 -3.49 11.91
C ALA A 48 15.96 -3.39 10.90
N ARG A 49 15.01 -2.46 11.11
CA ARG A 49 13.89 -2.22 10.17
C ARG A 49 14.38 -1.71 8.81
N VAL A 50 15.37 -0.81 8.80
CA VAL A 50 15.94 -0.25 7.56
C VAL A 50 16.69 -1.33 6.77
N LEU A 51 17.47 -2.19 7.44
CA LEU A 51 18.14 -3.32 6.79
C LEU A 51 17.14 -4.26 6.12
N ARG A 52 16.12 -4.71 6.86
CA ARG A 52 15.03 -5.54 6.32
C ARG A 52 14.32 -4.87 5.15
N TYR A 53 14.08 -3.56 5.21
CA TYR A 53 13.50 -2.80 4.09
C TYR A 53 14.40 -2.82 2.86
N ARG A 54 15.71 -2.56 3.02
CA ARG A 54 16.69 -2.55 1.92
C ARG A 54 16.79 -3.91 1.24
N GLU A 55 16.87 -4.99 2.02
CA GLU A 55 16.86 -6.36 1.51
C GLU A 55 15.56 -6.67 0.75
N LYS A 56 14.41 -6.37 1.36
CA LYS A 56 13.10 -6.55 0.72
C LYS A 56 12.97 -5.73 -0.57
N ARG A 57 13.57 -4.53 -0.63
CA ARG A 57 13.58 -3.68 -1.83
C ARG A 57 14.42 -4.29 -2.96
N LYS A 58 15.60 -4.84 -2.65
CA LYS A 58 16.44 -5.56 -3.62
C LYS A 58 15.73 -6.79 -4.18
N ASN A 59 14.95 -7.48 -3.35
CA ASN A 59 14.25 -8.73 -3.71
C ASN A 59 12.81 -8.53 -4.21
N ARG A 60 12.42 -7.33 -4.66
CA ARG A 60 11.08 -7.11 -5.22
C ARG A 60 10.95 -7.81 -6.57
N LYS A 61 9.89 -8.61 -6.71
CA LYS A 61 9.51 -9.22 -7.98
C LYS A 61 8.53 -8.29 -8.69
N PHE A 62 8.90 -7.78 -9.86
CA PHE A 62 8.06 -6.89 -10.68
C PHE A 62 7.28 -7.63 -11.77
N GLU A 63 7.63 -8.89 -12.01
CA GLU A 63 6.93 -9.74 -12.95
C GLU A 63 5.52 -10.07 -12.47
N LYS A 64 4.59 -10.23 -13.41
CA LYS A 64 3.21 -10.59 -13.12
C LYS A 64 3.16 -12.01 -12.54
N THR A 65 2.90 -12.11 -11.24
CA THR A 65 2.77 -13.39 -10.55
C THR A 65 1.30 -13.77 -10.40
N ILE A 66 0.89 -14.93 -10.93
CA ILE A 66 -0.44 -15.51 -10.70
C ILE A 66 -0.37 -16.43 -9.48
N ARG A 67 -0.90 -15.98 -8.34
CA ARG A 67 -0.89 -16.78 -7.10
C ARG A 67 -2.06 -17.77 -6.98
N TYR A 68 -3.21 -17.43 -7.54
CA TYR A 68 -4.44 -18.22 -7.41
C TYR A 68 -4.90 -18.67 -8.79
N ALA A 69 -4.50 -19.89 -9.18
CA ALA A 69 -4.78 -20.45 -10.50
C ALA A 69 -6.28 -20.57 -10.78
N SER A 70 -7.06 -21.12 -9.85
CA SER A 70 -8.50 -21.31 -10.03
C SER A 70 -9.25 -19.99 -10.25
N ARG A 71 -8.87 -18.91 -9.54
CA ARG A 71 -9.46 -17.58 -9.73
C ARG A 71 -9.12 -16.98 -11.09
N LYS A 72 -7.91 -17.22 -11.60
CA LYS A 72 -7.52 -16.81 -12.97
C LYS A 72 -8.38 -17.53 -14.00
N ALA A 73 -8.52 -18.86 -13.89
CA ALA A 73 -9.35 -19.65 -14.81
C ALA A 73 -10.81 -19.15 -14.84
N TYR A 74 -11.41 -18.87 -13.67
CA TYR A 74 -12.77 -18.32 -13.61
C TYR A 74 -12.87 -16.92 -14.22
N ALA A 75 -11.84 -16.08 -14.09
CA ALA A 75 -11.82 -14.75 -14.68
C ALA A 75 -11.62 -14.75 -16.20
N GLU A 76 -11.05 -15.82 -16.75
CA GLU A 76 -10.83 -16.05 -18.18
C GLU A 76 -12.10 -16.54 -18.87
N THR A 77 -12.89 -17.40 -18.23
CA THR A 77 -14.13 -17.94 -18.81
C THR A 77 -15.35 -17.05 -18.59
N ARG A 78 -15.33 -16.13 -17.62
CA ARG A 78 -16.49 -15.29 -17.29
C ARG A 78 -16.79 -14.26 -18.40
N PRO A 79 -18.06 -14.07 -18.81
CA PRO A 79 -18.42 -13.12 -19.87
C PRO A 79 -18.02 -11.68 -19.55
N ARG A 80 -17.54 -10.95 -20.57
CA ARG A 80 -17.15 -9.55 -20.47
C ARG A 80 -17.76 -8.70 -21.58
N ILE A 81 -18.24 -7.50 -21.22
CA ILE A 81 -18.68 -6.47 -22.16
C ILE A 81 -17.78 -5.25 -21.96
N LYS A 82 -17.08 -4.81 -23.01
CA LYS A 82 -16.11 -3.69 -22.96
C LYS A 82 -15.07 -3.83 -21.81
N GLY A 83 -14.57 -5.04 -21.58
CA GLY A 83 -13.54 -5.35 -20.58
C GLY A 83 -14.06 -5.56 -19.14
N ARG A 84 -15.33 -5.24 -18.86
CA ARG A 84 -15.98 -5.44 -17.55
C ARG A 84 -16.71 -6.76 -17.52
N PHE A 85 -16.78 -7.42 -16.37
CA PHE A 85 -17.63 -8.62 -16.24
C PHE A 85 -19.10 -8.25 -16.36
N ALA A 86 -19.83 -8.97 -17.21
CA ALA A 86 -21.25 -8.78 -17.36
C ALA A 86 -22.02 -9.47 -16.21
N LYS A 87 -23.14 -8.87 -15.82
CA LYS A 87 -24.15 -9.55 -14.98
C LYS A 87 -25.14 -10.30 -15.87
N ARG A 88 -25.87 -11.26 -15.29
CA ARG A 88 -26.84 -12.09 -16.03
C ARG A 88 -27.84 -11.26 -16.85
N SER A 89 -28.35 -10.16 -16.30
CA SER A 89 -29.28 -9.25 -16.99
C SER A 89 -28.67 -8.47 -18.16
N GLU A 90 -27.34 -8.29 -18.18
CA GLU A 90 -26.64 -7.55 -19.24
C GLU A 90 -26.23 -8.46 -20.40
N ILE A 91 -26.16 -9.78 -20.16
CA ILE A 91 -25.84 -10.79 -21.16
C ILE A 91 -27.03 -10.96 -22.13
N GLU A 92 -28.27 -10.75 -21.67
CA GLU A 92 -29.48 -10.83 -22.50
C GLU A 92 -29.55 -9.74 -23.59
N VAL A 93 -28.77 -8.65 -23.45
CA VAL A 93 -28.82 -7.49 -24.37
C VAL A 93 -27.85 -7.66 -25.56
N VAL A 94 -27.01 -8.70 -25.56
CA VAL A 94 -26.20 -9.07 -26.73
C VAL A 94 -26.89 -10.27 -27.37
N PRO A 95 -27.63 -10.09 -28.48
CA PRO A 95 -28.12 -11.24 -29.23
C PRO A 95 -26.89 -11.97 -29.75
N ASP A 96 -26.56 -13.09 -29.10
CA ASP A 96 -25.56 -14.01 -29.58
C ASP A 96 -25.92 -14.37 -31.02
N ALA A 97 -25.00 -14.13 -31.96
CA ALA A 97 -25.09 -14.62 -33.33
C ALA A 97 -25.16 -16.15 -33.43
N SER A 98 -25.14 -16.84 -32.29
CA SER A 98 -25.35 -18.28 -32.08
C SER A 98 -26.73 -18.64 -31.50
N SER A 99 -27.64 -17.68 -31.28
CA SER A 99 -29.00 -17.94 -30.76
C SER A 99 -30.02 -18.33 -31.84
N TYR A 100 -29.71 -18.24 -33.13
CA TYR A 100 -30.54 -18.84 -34.17
C TYR A 100 -30.19 -20.31 -34.28
N GLY A 101 -30.88 -21.13 -33.48
CA GLY A 101 -30.79 -22.58 -33.55
C GLY A 101 -31.02 -23.04 -34.98
N ILE A 102 -30.07 -23.81 -35.51
CA ILE A 102 -30.30 -24.65 -36.68
C ILE A 102 -31.33 -25.68 -36.24
N VAL A 103 -32.59 -25.47 -36.63
CA VAL A 103 -33.63 -26.49 -36.60
C VAL A 103 -33.33 -27.41 -37.79
N PRO A 104 -32.86 -28.65 -37.60
CA PRO A 104 -32.75 -29.56 -38.72
C PRO A 104 -34.16 -29.85 -39.21
N SER A 105 -34.47 -29.41 -40.42
CA SER A 105 -35.66 -29.85 -41.13
C SER A 105 -35.35 -31.21 -41.76
N TYR A 106 -36.25 -32.16 -41.48
CA TYR A 106 -36.38 -33.53 -42.00
C TYR A 106 -35.55 -34.61 -41.32
#